data_AF-A0A369SEU9-F1
#
_entry.id   AF-A0A369SEU9-F1
#
_cell.length_a   1.000
_cell.length_b   1.000
_cell.length_c   1.000
_cell.angle_alpha   90.00
_cell.angle_beta   90.00
_cell.angle_gamma   90.00
#
_symmetry.space_group_name_H-M   'P 1'
#
loop_
_entity.id
_entity.type
_entity.pdbx_description
1 polymer ?
#
loop_
_entity_poly.entity_id
_entity_poly.type
_entity_poly.pdbx_seq_one_letter_code
_entity_poly.pdbx_strand_id
1 'polypeptide(L)'
;MAAIDSLKAHSQYLNTALELIPAKIYFSNDGIKEKYWRKEKRKSNSQQNKAAAKLSKKLKLDPAQHKSNLDIAKERDEQEKISKSVASDEEIEQSPVKAAGSDVNSVKLAFRNKLHQLEKKRKKTSQNDTAMTTKIKKRREDSRKKAKKTKKVAPAQSNISKSQQSNNDDQNSAKSNKLLYSKFEIDKQVSSNPKVKKKKKDLQQMLKSIEDKEAKMKEIAKTDKAKATELKDKMVWKSAIEKARGNRVKDDPKLLRKTIKRQEQKKEKSKKDWNNRVQAQQNAMKERQKKRKANIKERVQRKKVKKIKKAK
;
A
#
# COMPACT_ATOMS: atom_id res chain seq x y z
N MET A 1 58.76 -4.41 17.67
CA MET A 1 57.89 -3.30 17.25
C MET A 1 58.10 -2.91 15.78
N ALA A 2 59.34 -2.83 15.28
CA ALA A 2 59.66 -2.42 13.90
C ALA A 2 58.94 -3.16 12.75
N ALA A 3 58.68 -4.47 12.87
CA ALA A 3 57.99 -5.23 11.81
C ALA A 3 56.51 -4.82 11.63
N ILE A 4 55.84 -4.44 12.72
CA ILE A 4 54.44 -3.99 12.69
C ILE A 4 54.36 -2.61 12.04
N ASP A 5 55.32 -1.74 12.33
CA ASP A 5 55.35 -0.39 11.76
C ASP A 5 55.73 -0.43 10.27
N SER A 6 56.62 -1.34 9.87
CA SER A 6 56.91 -1.61 8.46
C SER A 6 55.67 -2.12 7.72
N LEU A 7 54.89 -3.03 8.31
CA LEU A 7 53.66 -3.54 7.69
C LEU A 7 52.60 -2.44 7.55
N LYS A 8 52.47 -1.57 8.56
CA LYS A 8 51.58 -0.40 8.50
C LYS A 8 52.02 0.56 7.40
N ALA A 9 53.31 0.86 7.28
CA ALA A 9 53.85 1.73 6.24
C ALA A 9 53.58 1.18 4.83
N HIS A 10 53.78 -0.13 4.61
CA HIS A 10 53.42 -0.77 3.34
C HIS A 10 51.91 -0.72 3.06
N SER A 11 51.07 -0.93 4.08
CA SER A 11 49.62 -0.84 3.92
C SER A 11 49.16 0.58 3.54
N GLN A 12 49.76 1.60 4.15
CA GLN A 12 49.49 3.00 3.84
C GLN A 12 49.94 3.33 2.42
N TYR A 13 51.15 2.91 2.04
CA TYR A 13 51.66 3.08 0.68
C TYR A 13 50.72 2.45 -0.36
N LEU A 14 50.30 1.20 -0.16
CA LEU A 14 49.37 0.53 -1.09
C LEU A 14 48.01 1.23 -1.17
N ASN A 15 47.47 1.71 -0.05
CA ASN A 15 46.23 2.48 -0.05
C ASN A 15 46.38 3.79 -0.82
N THR A 16 47.46 4.53 -0.61
CA THR A 16 47.72 5.78 -1.37
C THR A 16 47.92 5.50 -2.86
N ALA A 17 48.58 4.40 -3.23
CA ALA A 17 48.74 3.98 -4.62
C ALA A 17 47.40 3.58 -5.27
N LEU A 18 46.49 2.98 -4.50
CA LEU A 18 45.13 2.67 -4.97
C LEU A 18 44.27 3.93 -5.13
N GLU A 19 44.44 4.93 -4.26
CA GLU A 19 43.74 6.22 -4.35
C GLU A 19 44.15 7.05 -5.58
N LEU A 20 45.39 6.91 -6.04
CA LEU A 20 45.89 7.54 -7.27
C LEU A 20 45.22 6.99 -8.54
N ILE A 21 44.66 5.78 -8.49
CA ILE A 21 43.95 5.20 -9.63
C ILE A 21 42.51 5.72 -9.63
N PRO A 22 42.06 6.36 -10.72
CA PRO A 22 40.69 6.85 -10.79
C PRO A 22 39.68 5.75 -10.52
N ALA A 23 38.77 6.00 -9.56
CA ALA A 23 37.72 5.07 -9.14
C ALA A 23 36.93 4.48 -10.32
N LYS A 24 36.80 5.22 -11.43
CA LYS A 24 36.14 4.78 -12.67
C LYS A 24 36.74 3.52 -13.32
N ILE A 25 38.01 3.22 -13.07
CA ILE A 25 38.71 2.06 -13.65
C ILE A 25 38.37 0.77 -12.91
N TYR A 26 38.25 0.83 -11.57
CA TYR A 26 37.87 -0.33 -10.74
C TYR A 26 36.36 -0.50 -10.61
N PHE A 27 35.63 0.60 -10.46
CA PHE A 27 34.18 0.60 -10.47
C PHE A 27 33.73 0.78 -11.91
N SER A 28 33.60 -0.34 -12.64
CA SER A 28 32.97 -0.34 -13.96
C SER A 28 31.63 0.38 -13.85
N ASN A 29 31.52 1.53 -14.50
CA ASN A 29 30.27 2.27 -14.67
C ASN A 29 29.29 1.55 -15.60
N ASP A 30 29.40 0.22 -15.72
CA ASP A 30 28.37 -0.66 -16.26
C ASP A 30 27.20 -0.64 -15.28
N GLY A 31 26.44 0.46 -15.37
CA GLY A 31 25.49 0.92 -14.38
C GLY A 31 24.76 -0.22 -13.73
N ILE A 32 25.22 -0.59 -12.52
CA ILE A 32 24.51 -1.51 -11.64
C ILE A 32 23.21 -0.79 -11.33
N LYS A 33 22.19 -1.15 -12.10
CA LYS A 33 20.94 -0.43 -12.33
C LYS A 33 20.49 0.33 -11.06
N GLU A 34 20.59 1.67 -11.07
CA GLU A 34 20.11 2.59 -10.00
C GLU A 34 18.70 2.24 -9.44
N LYS A 35 17.91 1.48 -10.21
CA LYS A 35 16.61 0.93 -9.83
C LYS A 35 16.65 0.10 -8.54
N TYR A 36 17.76 -0.53 -8.18
CA TYR A 36 17.86 -1.37 -6.99
C TYR A 36 18.19 -0.54 -5.73
N TRP A 37 19.16 0.37 -5.76
CA TRP A 37 19.50 1.24 -4.62
C TRP A 37 18.40 2.22 -4.21
N ARG A 38 17.56 2.73 -5.13
CA ARG A 38 16.41 3.58 -4.77
C ARG A 38 15.35 2.86 -3.93
N LYS A 39 15.29 1.53 -3.94
CA LYS A 39 14.37 0.75 -3.08
C LYS A 39 14.95 0.55 -1.68
N GLU A 40 16.25 0.31 -1.57
CA GLU A 40 16.97 0.20 -0.29
C GLU A 40 16.83 1.50 0.52
N LYS A 41 17.19 2.65 -0.09
CA LYS A 41 17.11 3.97 0.58
C LYS A 41 15.68 4.34 1.02
N ARG A 42 14.64 3.88 0.32
CA ARG A 42 13.25 4.11 0.72
C ARG A 42 12.77 3.20 1.85
N LYS A 43 13.32 1.97 1.92
CA LYS A 43 13.05 1.04 3.03
C LYS A 43 13.77 1.48 4.30
N SER A 44 15.05 1.86 4.21
CA SER A 44 15.82 2.36 5.36
C SER A 44 15.21 3.64 5.92
N ASN A 45 14.86 4.61 5.08
CA ASN A 45 14.26 5.86 5.53
C ASN A 45 12.85 5.65 6.13
N SER A 46 12.08 4.68 5.62
CA SER A 46 10.80 4.28 6.26
C SER A 46 11.00 3.59 7.61
N GLN A 47 12.07 2.83 7.80
CA GLN A 47 12.39 2.17 9.07
C GLN A 47 12.89 3.19 10.10
N GLN A 48 13.77 4.11 9.69
CA GLN A 48 14.24 5.23 10.52
C GLN A 48 13.07 6.12 10.96
N ASN A 49 12.17 6.49 10.05
CA ASN A 49 10.98 7.27 10.41
C ASN A 49 10.02 6.51 11.35
N LYS A 50 9.90 5.18 11.21
CA LYS A 50 9.11 4.35 12.12
C LYS A 50 9.77 4.19 13.48
N ALA A 51 11.10 4.08 13.53
CA ALA A 51 11.86 4.02 14.77
C ALA A 51 11.78 5.35 15.52
N ALA A 52 11.99 6.48 14.83
CA ALA A 52 11.83 7.83 15.38
C ALA A 52 10.40 8.07 15.89
N ALA A 53 9.37 7.64 15.16
CA ALA A 53 7.98 7.76 15.61
C ALA A 53 7.60 6.85 16.79
N LYS A 54 8.31 5.73 16.98
CA LYS A 54 8.14 4.87 18.17
C LYS A 54 8.89 5.45 19.36
N LEU A 55 10.09 5.97 19.13
CA LEU A 55 10.91 6.62 20.15
C LEU A 55 10.22 7.88 20.66
N SER A 56 9.67 8.73 19.79
CA SER A 56 8.92 9.92 20.22
C SER A 56 7.65 9.58 21.01
N LYS A 57 6.97 8.49 20.68
CA LYS A 57 5.84 7.99 21.47
C LYS A 57 6.29 7.44 22.82
N LYS A 58 7.42 6.75 22.86
CA LYS A 58 8.00 6.23 24.11
C LYS A 58 8.39 7.38 25.03
N LEU A 59 9.10 8.38 24.51
CA LEU A 59 9.47 9.60 25.24
C LEU A 59 8.24 10.37 25.74
N LYS A 60 7.20 10.53 24.90
CA LYS A 60 5.95 11.19 25.29
C LYS A 60 5.19 10.45 26.41
N LEU A 61 5.35 9.14 26.52
CA LEU A 61 4.68 8.30 27.51
C LEU A 61 5.63 7.89 28.66
N ASP A 62 6.83 8.46 28.73
CA ASP A 62 7.79 8.13 29.77
C ASP A 62 7.46 8.92 31.05
N PRO A 63 7.13 8.26 32.18
CA PRO A 63 6.79 8.94 33.42
C PRO A 63 7.90 9.86 33.94
N ALA A 64 9.16 9.53 33.61
CA ALA A 64 10.33 10.33 33.96
C ALA A 64 10.44 11.65 33.17
N GLN A 65 9.71 11.80 32.06
CA GLN A 65 9.69 13.03 31.24
C GLN A 65 8.44 13.89 31.46
N HIS A 66 7.59 13.55 32.43
CA HIS A 66 6.39 14.32 32.74
C HIS A 66 6.76 15.64 33.43
N LYS A 67 6.60 16.77 32.73
CA LYS A 67 6.89 18.11 33.25
C LYS A 67 5.64 18.74 33.85
N SER A 68 5.79 19.50 34.95
CA SER A 68 4.69 20.27 35.52
C SER A 68 4.35 21.48 34.63
N ASN A 69 3.15 22.05 34.78
CA ASN A 69 2.75 23.23 34.00
C ASN A 69 3.69 24.42 34.21
N LEU A 70 4.30 24.54 35.40
CA LEU A 70 5.28 25.59 35.71
C LEU A 70 6.60 25.36 34.98
N ASP A 71 7.06 24.11 34.90
CA ASP A 71 8.28 23.76 34.18
C ASP A 71 8.12 23.94 32.67
N ILE A 72 6.93 23.67 32.14
CA ILE A 72 6.57 23.91 30.74
C ILE A 72 6.56 25.42 30.42
N ALA A 73 6.12 26.27 31.36
CA ALA A 73 6.16 27.72 31.19
C ALA A 73 7.60 28.24 31.19
N LYS A 74 8.42 27.81 32.16
CA LYS A 74 9.84 28.17 32.23
C LYS A 74 10.63 27.74 30.98
N GLU A 75 10.39 26.52 30.50
CA GLU A 75 11.04 26.01 29.27
C GLU A 75 10.63 26.82 28.02
N ARG A 76 9.38 27.29 27.94
CA ARG A 76 8.96 28.19 26.86
C ARG A 76 9.64 29.55 26.96
N ASP A 77 9.70 30.13 28.15
CA ASP A 77 10.34 31.43 28.36
C ASP A 77 11.84 31.36 28.06
N GLU A 78 12.50 30.25 28.41
CA GLU A 78 13.90 29.98 28.06
C GLU A 78 14.08 29.77 26.54
N GLN A 79 13.19 29.03 25.87
CA GLN A 79 13.23 28.89 24.41
C GLN A 79 13.00 30.22 23.69
N GLU A 80 12.12 31.08 24.21
CA GLU A 80 11.92 32.41 23.67
C GLU A 80 13.16 33.30 23.87
N LYS A 81 13.80 33.24 25.05
CA LYS A 81 15.07 33.93 25.31
C LYS A 81 16.20 33.45 24.39
N ILE A 82 16.32 32.13 24.20
CA ILE A 82 17.32 31.53 23.28
C ILE A 82 17.01 31.91 21.83
N SER A 83 15.74 31.91 21.42
CA SER A 83 15.37 32.33 20.07
C SER A 83 15.63 33.82 19.82
N LYS A 84 15.50 34.67 20.85
CA LYS A 84 15.88 36.08 20.80
C LYS A 84 17.38 36.30 20.79
N SER A 85 18.16 35.51 21.54
CA SER A 85 19.62 35.61 21.55
C SER A 85 20.26 35.09 20.26
N VAL A 86 19.68 34.04 19.65
CA VAL A 86 20.13 33.53 18.34
C VAL A 86 19.74 34.50 17.21
N ALA A 87 18.62 35.21 17.34
CA ALA A 87 18.23 36.25 16.40
C ALA A 87 19.11 37.51 16.49
N SER A 88 19.74 37.79 17.64
CA SER A 88 20.65 38.94 17.80
C SER A 88 22.08 38.69 17.30
N ASP A 89 22.50 37.44 17.10
CA ASP A 89 23.83 37.10 16.57
C ASP A 89 23.87 37.02 15.03
N GLU A 90 22.73 37.13 14.34
CA GLU A 90 22.62 37.03 12.87
C GLU A 90 22.25 38.36 12.17
N GLU A 91 22.30 39.49 12.89
CA GLU A 91 22.11 40.84 12.32
C GLU A 91 23.40 41.68 12.37
N ILE A 92 24.25 41.53 11.34
CA ILE A 92 25.05 42.64 10.82
C ILE A 92 24.54 42.93 9.40
N GLU A 93 24.25 44.21 9.15
CA GLU A 93 23.79 44.83 7.89
C GLU A 93 22.28 44.70 7.56
N GLN A 94 21.44 45.47 8.25
CA GLN A 94 20.73 46.61 7.64
C GLN A 94 19.97 47.45 8.69
N SER A 95 20.01 48.76 8.47
CA SER A 95 19.67 49.85 9.37
C SER A 95 18.22 49.89 9.91
N PRO A 96 17.98 50.62 11.02
CA PRO A 96 16.76 50.52 11.80
C PRO A 96 15.68 51.49 11.31
N VAL A 97 14.43 51.04 11.25
CA VAL A 97 13.27 51.95 11.32
C VAL A 97 12.47 51.60 12.56
N LYS A 98 12.66 52.43 13.59
CA LYS A 98 11.76 52.55 14.73
C LYS A 98 10.39 53.04 14.24
N ALA A 99 9.33 52.34 14.60
CA ALA A 99 7.98 52.90 14.73
C ALA A 99 7.29 52.05 15.81
N ALA A 100 7.18 52.51 17.06
CA ALA A 100 6.18 53.48 17.52
C ALA A 100 4.75 53.04 17.17
N GLY A 101 3.99 52.66 18.20
CA GLY A 101 2.53 52.81 18.33
C GLY A 101 1.59 52.45 17.17
N SER A 102 0.82 51.37 17.39
CA SER A 102 -0.63 51.26 17.13
C SER A 102 -1.20 51.66 15.75
N ASP A 103 -1.50 50.64 14.93
CA ASP A 103 -2.80 50.56 14.24
C ASP A 103 -3.15 49.09 13.97
N VAL A 104 -4.29 48.61 14.48
CA VAL A 104 -4.78 47.22 14.32
C VAL A 104 -4.90 46.87 12.84
N ASN A 105 -5.16 47.86 11.98
CA ASN A 105 -5.27 47.67 10.53
C ASN A 105 -3.95 47.28 9.88
N SER A 106 -2.82 47.84 10.35
CA SER A 106 -1.49 47.49 9.83
C SER A 106 -1.12 46.04 10.14
N VAL A 107 -1.44 45.58 11.35
CA VAL A 107 -1.22 44.19 11.79
C VAL A 107 -2.13 43.23 11.02
N LYS A 108 -3.40 43.61 10.79
CA LYS A 108 -4.35 42.82 10.00
C LYS A 108 -3.93 42.70 8.55
N LEU A 109 -3.37 43.76 7.97
CA LEU A 109 -2.83 43.77 6.61
C LEU A 109 -1.57 42.88 6.51
N ALA A 110 -0.66 42.98 7.48
CA ALA A 110 0.52 42.12 7.57
C ALA A 110 0.15 40.63 7.71
N PHE A 111 -0.85 40.32 8.53
CA PHE A 111 -1.36 38.96 8.70
C PHE A 111 -2.01 38.42 7.42
N ARG A 112 -2.81 39.23 6.73
CA ARG A 112 -3.42 38.86 5.44
C ARG A 112 -2.36 38.57 4.38
N ASN A 113 -1.31 39.39 4.33
CA ASN A 113 -0.19 39.18 3.43
C ASN A 113 0.59 37.90 3.77
N LYS A 114 0.75 37.59 5.06
CA LYS A 114 1.37 36.32 5.51
C LYS A 114 0.53 35.09 5.14
N LEU A 115 -0.79 35.15 5.32
CA LEU A 115 -1.70 34.08 4.91
C LEU A 115 -1.65 33.84 3.40
N HIS A 116 -1.61 34.90 2.61
CA HIS A 116 -1.51 34.80 1.16
C HIS A 116 -0.17 34.19 0.70
N GLN A 117 0.94 34.47 1.39
CA GLN A 117 2.22 33.81 1.14
C GLN A 117 2.17 32.30 1.48
N LEU A 118 1.51 31.91 2.57
CA LEU A 118 1.35 30.50 2.96
C LEU A 118 0.47 29.73 1.95
N GLU A 119 -0.58 30.36 1.43
CA GLU A 119 -1.42 29.76 0.38
C GLU A 119 -0.67 29.58 -0.94
N LYS A 120 0.14 30.57 -1.35
CA LYS A 120 0.99 30.44 -2.54
C LYS A 120 2.02 29.31 -2.38
N LYS A 121 2.62 29.16 -1.18
CA LYS A 121 3.52 28.04 -0.87
C LYS A 121 2.78 26.68 -0.93
N ARG A 122 1.56 26.60 -0.39
CA ARG A 122 0.72 25.38 -0.44
C ARG A 122 0.26 25.01 -1.86
N LYS A 123 -0.07 26.00 -2.71
CA LYS A 123 -0.43 25.76 -4.12
C LYS A 123 0.77 25.27 -4.96
N LYS A 124 1.98 25.80 -4.71
CA LYS A 124 3.22 25.33 -5.37
C LYS A 124 3.59 23.89 -4.98
N THR A 125 3.36 23.47 -3.74
CA THR A 125 3.56 22.06 -3.32
C THR A 125 2.50 21.12 -3.91
N SER A 126 1.24 21.56 -4.04
CA SER A 126 0.14 20.72 -4.55
C SER A 126 0.27 20.39 -6.06
N GLN A 127 0.79 21.31 -6.87
CA GLN A 127 1.03 21.03 -8.30
C GLN A 127 2.19 20.03 -8.54
N ASN A 128 3.20 20.01 -7.66
CA ASN A 128 4.28 19.02 -7.75
C ASN A 128 3.85 17.61 -7.31
N ASP A 129 2.93 17.48 -6.35
CA ASP A 129 2.43 16.18 -5.88
C ASP A 129 1.47 15.50 -6.87
N THR A 130 0.67 16.27 -7.61
CA THR A 130 -0.22 15.73 -8.66
C THR A 130 0.55 15.24 -9.89
N ALA A 131 1.62 15.95 -10.28
CA ALA A 131 2.53 15.51 -11.34
C ALA A 131 3.38 14.29 -10.93
N MET A 132 3.76 14.17 -9.65
CA MET A 132 4.53 13.02 -9.16
C MET A 132 3.66 11.74 -9.09
N THR A 133 2.42 11.86 -8.62
CA THR A 133 1.51 10.69 -8.47
C THR A 133 1.06 10.11 -9.81
N THR A 134 0.87 10.93 -10.84
CA THR A 134 0.55 10.49 -12.22
C THR A 134 1.74 9.79 -12.89
N LYS A 135 2.96 10.33 -12.76
CA LYS A 135 4.21 9.69 -13.23
C LYS A 135 4.50 8.36 -12.52
N ILE A 136 4.21 8.26 -11.22
CA ILE A 136 4.36 7.02 -10.43
C ILE A 136 3.33 5.95 -10.85
N LYS A 137 2.09 6.34 -11.16
CA LYS A 137 1.05 5.42 -11.68
C LYS A 137 1.41 4.90 -13.07
N LYS A 138 1.88 5.75 -13.98
CA LYS A 138 2.30 5.36 -15.35
C LYS A 138 3.50 4.40 -15.32
N ARG A 139 4.54 4.68 -14.51
CA ARG A 139 5.70 3.75 -14.34
C ARG A 139 5.31 2.40 -13.74
N ARG A 140 4.33 2.34 -12.84
CA ARG A 140 3.84 1.06 -12.26
C ARG A 140 3.08 0.21 -13.27
N GLU A 141 2.40 0.85 -14.22
CA GLU A 141 1.69 0.14 -15.29
C GLU A 141 2.65 -0.41 -16.35
N ASP A 142 3.67 0.37 -16.74
CA ASP A 142 4.67 -0.05 -17.74
C ASP A 142 5.58 -1.16 -17.21
N SER A 143 5.92 -1.14 -15.92
CA SER A 143 6.69 -2.21 -15.29
C SER A 143 5.88 -3.51 -15.13
N ARG A 144 4.56 -3.44 -14.95
CA ARG A 144 3.65 -4.60 -15.01
C ARG A 144 3.51 -5.17 -16.42
N LYS A 145 3.52 -4.32 -17.46
CA LYS A 145 3.49 -4.76 -18.87
C LYS A 145 4.81 -5.42 -19.30
N LYS A 146 5.96 -4.93 -18.85
CA LYS A 146 7.29 -5.57 -19.10
C LYS A 146 7.47 -6.89 -18.35
N ALA A 147 7.04 -7.01 -17.09
CA ALA A 147 7.13 -8.26 -16.32
C ALA A 147 6.25 -9.41 -16.89
N LYS A 148 5.20 -9.08 -17.65
CA LYS A 148 4.38 -10.07 -18.36
C LYS A 148 4.99 -10.54 -19.69
N LYS A 149 5.91 -9.77 -20.28
CA LYS A 149 6.62 -10.16 -21.52
C LYS A 149 7.82 -11.06 -21.25
N THR A 150 8.49 -10.94 -20.09
CA THR A 150 9.68 -11.73 -19.75
C THR A 150 9.40 -13.11 -19.15
N LYS A 151 8.13 -13.49 -18.92
CA LYS A 151 7.73 -14.85 -18.47
C LYS A 151 7.34 -15.80 -19.61
N LYS A 152 7.56 -15.41 -20.87
CA LYS A 152 7.18 -16.22 -22.06
C LYS A 152 8.36 -16.78 -22.86
N VAL A 153 9.60 -16.65 -22.39
CA VAL A 153 10.78 -17.14 -23.12
C VAL A 153 11.75 -17.80 -22.15
N ALA A 154 11.49 -19.06 -21.81
CA ALA A 154 12.48 -20.03 -21.36
C ALA A 154 11.94 -21.43 -21.74
N PRO A 155 12.62 -22.19 -22.62
CA PRO A 155 12.13 -23.47 -23.12
C PRO A 155 12.53 -24.60 -22.17
N ALA A 156 11.56 -25.42 -21.77
CA ALA A 156 11.83 -26.73 -21.16
C ALA A 156 11.91 -27.77 -22.28
N GLN A 157 13.10 -28.29 -22.52
CA GLN A 157 13.33 -29.50 -23.30
C GLN A 157 13.24 -30.72 -22.37
N SER A 158 12.38 -31.66 -22.70
CA SER A 158 12.68 -33.10 -22.76
C SER A 158 11.42 -33.85 -23.20
N ASN A 159 11.56 -34.51 -24.34
CA ASN A 159 10.59 -35.40 -24.94
C ASN A 159 10.40 -36.66 -24.06
N ILE A 160 9.20 -37.22 -24.00
CA ILE A 160 8.97 -38.60 -24.46
C ILE A 160 7.46 -38.87 -24.64
N SER A 161 7.22 -39.77 -25.58
CA SER A 161 6.05 -40.15 -26.35
C SER A 161 4.89 -40.86 -25.63
N LYS A 162 3.67 -40.52 -26.07
CA LYS A 162 2.63 -41.40 -26.66
C LYS A 162 2.28 -42.72 -25.96
N SER A 163 1.03 -42.83 -25.49
CA SER A 163 0.03 -43.81 -25.98
C SER A 163 -1.32 -43.62 -25.26
N GLN A 164 -2.38 -44.04 -25.95
CA GLN A 164 -3.79 -43.95 -25.58
C GLN A 164 -4.24 -45.21 -24.80
N GLN A 165 -5.54 -45.22 -24.47
CA GLN A 165 -6.39 -46.32 -23.98
C GLN A 165 -6.39 -46.53 -22.45
N SER A 166 -7.44 -46.97 -21.77
CA SER A 166 -8.91 -46.95 -21.87
C SER A 166 -9.40 -47.95 -20.81
N ASN A 167 -10.37 -47.57 -19.97
CA ASN A 167 -11.36 -48.39 -19.24
C ASN A 167 -10.95 -49.57 -18.33
N ASN A 168 -11.53 -49.47 -17.11
CA ASN A 168 -12.18 -50.46 -16.24
C ASN A 168 -11.41 -51.63 -15.59
N ASP A 169 -11.70 -51.78 -14.28
CA ASP A 169 -11.81 -52.95 -13.38
C ASP A 169 -10.73 -54.05 -13.48
N ASP A 170 -10.14 -54.60 -12.41
CA ASP A 170 -10.78 -55.10 -11.20
C ASP A 170 -9.70 -55.44 -10.14
N GLN A 171 -10.16 -55.63 -8.90
CA GLN A 171 -9.60 -56.35 -7.74
C GLN A 171 -8.07 -56.47 -7.46
N ASN A 172 -7.72 -55.98 -6.27
CA ASN A 172 -6.91 -56.63 -5.22
C ASN A 172 -5.80 -57.64 -5.61
N SER A 173 -4.53 -57.24 -5.41
CA SER A 173 -3.52 -58.17 -4.90
C SER A 173 -2.47 -57.47 -4.01
N ALA A 174 -2.22 -58.14 -2.89
CA ALA A 174 -1.12 -58.08 -1.93
C ALA A 174 -0.05 -56.98 -2.00
N LYS A 175 0.06 -56.24 -0.89
CA LYS A 175 1.28 -55.90 -0.13
C LYS A 175 2.58 -55.79 -0.94
N SER A 176 2.88 -54.57 -1.39
CA SER A 176 4.25 -54.06 -1.39
C SER A 176 4.25 -52.59 -0.97
N ASN A 177 5.09 -52.23 0.00
CA ASN A 177 5.21 -50.89 0.54
C ASN A 177 5.80 -49.92 -0.50
N LYS A 178 4.97 -49.45 -1.44
CA LYS A 178 5.30 -48.38 -2.39
C LYS A 178 4.66 -47.08 -1.93
N LEU A 179 5.40 -46.30 -1.17
CA LEU A 179 5.02 -44.95 -0.74
C LEU A 179 4.78 -44.05 -1.97
N LEU A 180 3.52 -43.82 -2.32
CA LEU A 180 3.12 -42.86 -3.34
C LEU A 180 3.19 -41.44 -2.74
N TYR A 181 4.31 -40.77 -3.00
CA TYR A 181 4.60 -39.36 -2.66
C TYR A 181 3.70 -38.38 -3.44
N SER A 182 2.36 -38.48 -3.31
CA SER A 182 1.42 -37.49 -3.88
C SER A 182 -0.01 -37.56 -3.34
N LYS A 183 -0.33 -38.46 -2.40
CA LYS A 183 -1.66 -38.49 -1.79
C LYS A 183 -1.62 -38.98 -0.34
N PHE A 184 -1.21 -38.09 0.56
CA PHE A 184 -1.48 -38.27 1.98
C PHE A 184 -2.96 -37.97 2.22
N GLU A 185 -3.74 -39.00 2.49
CA GLU A 185 -5.07 -38.88 3.08
C GLU A 185 -4.89 -38.85 4.60
N ILE A 186 -4.84 -37.64 5.15
CA ILE A 186 -4.82 -37.44 6.59
C ILE A 186 -6.22 -37.80 7.10
N ASP A 187 -6.30 -38.93 7.77
CA ASP A 187 -7.51 -39.42 8.39
C ASP A 187 -8.07 -38.36 9.35
N LYS A 188 -9.29 -37.91 9.07
CA LYS A 188 -9.91 -36.74 9.70
C LYS A 188 -10.51 -37.04 11.08
N GLN A 189 -10.18 -38.18 11.67
CA GLN A 189 -10.85 -38.70 12.86
C GLN A 189 -10.16 -38.43 14.20
N VAL A 190 -9.08 -37.64 14.26
CA VAL A 190 -8.40 -37.33 15.55
C VAL A 190 -8.42 -35.85 15.94
N SER A 191 -9.02 -34.96 15.14
CA SER A 191 -9.21 -33.56 15.57
C SER A 191 -10.61 -33.37 16.18
N SER A 192 -10.64 -33.30 17.51
CA SER A 192 -11.73 -32.78 18.36
C SER A 192 -12.85 -32.04 17.61
N ASN A 193 -14.09 -32.46 17.86
CA ASN A 193 -15.35 -31.82 17.45
C ASN A 193 -15.14 -30.32 17.10
N PRO A 194 -15.12 -29.93 15.81
CA PRO A 194 -14.75 -28.59 15.44
C PRO A 194 -15.83 -27.66 15.95
N LYS A 195 -15.57 -26.97 17.07
CA LYS A 195 -16.44 -25.90 17.60
C LYS A 195 -16.87 -25.06 16.41
N VAL A 196 -18.13 -25.21 15.98
CA VAL A 196 -18.65 -24.55 14.79
C VAL A 196 -18.53 -23.06 15.06
N LYS A 197 -17.49 -22.44 14.48
CA LYS A 197 -17.24 -21.02 14.65
C LYS A 197 -18.47 -20.33 14.08
N LYS A 198 -19.32 -19.76 14.95
CA LYS A 198 -20.52 -19.03 14.56
C LYS A 198 -20.12 -18.07 13.45
N LYS A 199 -20.66 -18.28 12.24
CA LYS A 199 -20.36 -17.41 11.10
C LYS A 199 -20.75 -15.99 11.51
N LYS A 200 -19.84 -15.05 11.28
CA LYS A 200 -20.12 -13.63 11.55
C LYS A 200 -21.35 -13.25 10.71
N LYS A 201 -22.36 -12.64 11.35
CA LYS A 201 -23.57 -12.17 10.66
C LYS A 201 -23.16 -11.26 9.50
N ASP A 202 -23.84 -11.40 8.36
CA ASP A 202 -23.58 -10.53 7.21
C ASP A 202 -23.96 -9.08 7.55
N LEU A 203 -23.34 -8.09 6.90
CA LEU A 203 -23.58 -6.68 7.17
C LEU A 203 -25.05 -6.29 6.94
N GLN A 204 -25.71 -6.92 5.95
CA GLN A 204 -27.14 -6.74 5.69
C GLN A 204 -27.99 -7.34 6.82
N GLN A 205 -27.66 -8.53 7.30
CA GLN A 205 -28.35 -9.15 8.44
C GLN A 205 -28.14 -8.34 9.73
N MET A 206 -26.96 -7.74 9.90
CA MET A 206 -26.68 -6.87 11.03
C MET A 206 -27.52 -5.59 10.98
N LEU A 207 -27.61 -4.95 9.80
CA LEU A 207 -28.48 -3.79 9.59
C LEU A 207 -29.96 -4.14 9.89
N LYS A 208 -30.45 -5.26 9.35
CA LYS A 208 -31.81 -5.74 9.60
C LYS A 208 -32.06 -5.97 11.09
N SER A 209 -31.11 -6.60 11.79
CA SER A 209 -31.24 -6.81 13.24
C SER A 209 -31.26 -5.53 14.07
N ILE A 210 -30.66 -4.44 13.59
CA ILE A 210 -30.73 -3.13 14.24
C ILE A 210 -32.09 -2.49 13.97
N GLU A 211 -32.56 -2.54 12.72
CA GLU A 211 -33.87 -2.02 12.32
C GLU A 211 -35.00 -2.75 13.07
N ASP A 212 -34.94 -4.08 13.19
CA ASP A 212 -35.90 -4.89 13.94
C ASP A 212 -35.89 -4.54 15.44
N LYS A 213 -34.71 -4.28 16.02
CA LYS A 213 -34.61 -3.83 17.43
C LYS A 213 -35.21 -2.45 17.61
N GLU A 214 -34.91 -1.51 16.71
CA GLU A 214 -35.48 -0.16 16.75
C GLU A 214 -37.00 -0.18 16.60
N ALA A 215 -37.54 -1.03 15.72
CA ALA A 215 -38.99 -1.21 15.54
C ALA A 215 -39.65 -1.72 16.83
N LYS A 216 -39.11 -2.79 17.44
CA LYS A 216 -39.60 -3.32 18.72
C LYS A 216 -39.57 -2.28 19.83
N MET A 217 -38.49 -1.49 19.90
CA MET A 217 -38.40 -0.40 20.89
C MET A 217 -39.43 0.71 20.65
N LYS A 218 -39.79 0.99 19.39
CA LYS A 218 -40.84 1.95 19.05
C LYS A 218 -42.23 1.41 19.40
N GLU A 219 -42.48 0.13 19.20
CA GLU A 219 -43.75 -0.52 19.60
C GLU A 219 -43.96 -0.49 21.11
N ILE A 220 -42.92 -0.84 21.88
CA ILE A 220 -42.97 -0.77 23.35
C ILE A 220 -43.13 0.70 23.80
N ALA A 221 -42.49 1.65 23.14
CA ALA A 221 -42.65 3.06 23.50
C ALA A 221 -44.06 3.61 23.25
N LYS A 222 -44.85 3.00 22.35
CA LYS A 222 -46.26 3.37 22.11
C LYS A 222 -47.19 2.85 23.20
N THR A 223 -46.87 1.71 23.80
CA THR A 223 -47.66 1.10 24.88
C THR A 223 -47.23 1.67 26.23
N ASP A 224 -45.94 1.54 26.57
CA ASP A 224 -45.36 1.92 27.86
C ASP A 224 -44.05 2.70 27.69
N LYS A 225 -44.12 4.03 27.83
CA LYS A 225 -42.96 4.92 27.68
C LYS A 225 -41.86 4.66 28.73
N ALA A 226 -42.24 4.38 29.98
CA ALA A 226 -41.30 4.14 31.08
C ALA A 226 -40.52 2.83 30.92
N LYS A 227 -41.20 1.73 30.54
CA LYS A 227 -40.54 0.46 30.22
C LYS A 227 -39.60 0.61 29.03
N ALA A 228 -39.97 1.43 28.04
CA ALA A 228 -39.12 1.69 26.87
C ALA A 228 -37.82 2.43 27.24
N THR A 229 -37.85 3.39 28.17
CA THR A 229 -36.63 4.07 28.64
C THR A 229 -35.72 3.12 29.42
N GLU A 230 -36.27 2.34 30.35
CA GLU A 230 -35.48 1.35 31.08
C GLU A 230 -34.80 0.32 30.17
N LEU A 231 -35.51 -0.15 29.14
CA LEU A 231 -34.96 -1.09 28.16
C LEU A 231 -33.86 -0.45 27.32
N LYS A 232 -34.00 0.82 26.93
CA LYS A 232 -32.94 1.57 26.24
C LYS A 232 -31.70 1.66 27.12
N ASP A 233 -31.86 2.02 28.39
CA ASP A 233 -30.75 2.15 29.33
C ASP A 233 -30.05 0.80 29.53
N LYS A 234 -30.81 -0.28 29.72
CA LYS A 234 -30.27 -1.66 29.77
C LYS A 234 -29.48 -2.01 28.51
N MET A 235 -29.93 -1.60 27.32
CA MET A 235 -29.17 -1.83 26.07
C MET A 235 -27.90 -0.99 25.98
N VAL A 236 -27.96 0.28 26.39
CA VAL A 236 -26.81 1.19 26.41
C VAL A 236 -25.74 0.66 27.37
N TRP A 237 -26.13 0.25 28.58
CA TRP A 237 -25.22 -0.35 29.56
C TRP A 237 -24.63 -1.67 29.08
N LYS A 238 -25.42 -2.56 28.48
CA LYS A 238 -24.90 -3.80 27.87
C LYS A 238 -23.88 -3.50 26.77
N SER A 239 -24.16 -2.53 25.89
CA SER A 239 -23.23 -2.10 24.83
C SER A 239 -21.94 -1.51 25.42
N ALA A 240 -22.04 -0.71 26.48
CA ALA A 240 -20.89 -0.14 27.18
C ALA A 240 -20.01 -1.23 27.82
N ILE A 241 -20.62 -2.22 28.47
CA ILE A 241 -19.92 -3.37 29.06
C ILE A 241 -19.22 -4.20 27.97
N GLU A 242 -19.88 -4.47 26.84
CA GLU A 242 -19.27 -5.20 25.73
C GLU A 242 -18.08 -4.45 25.12
N LYS A 243 -18.20 -3.12 24.97
CA LYS A 243 -17.10 -2.26 24.51
C LYS A 243 -15.93 -2.27 25.51
N ALA A 244 -16.22 -2.18 26.81
CA ALA A 244 -15.21 -2.25 27.88
C ALA A 244 -14.49 -3.62 27.91
N ARG A 245 -15.22 -4.71 27.63
CA ARG A 245 -14.66 -6.06 27.43
C ARG A 245 -13.77 -6.18 26.17
N GLY A 246 -13.70 -5.13 25.34
CA GLY A 246 -12.90 -5.12 24.11
C GLY A 246 -13.64 -5.63 22.86
N ASN A 247 -14.95 -5.93 22.95
CA ASN A 247 -15.72 -6.33 21.79
C ASN A 247 -16.06 -5.13 20.89
N ARG A 248 -15.83 -5.29 19.59
CA ARG A 248 -16.13 -4.26 18.58
C ARG A 248 -17.60 -4.28 18.20
N VAL A 249 -18.41 -3.60 19.00
CA VAL A 249 -19.85 -3.41 18.78
C VAL A 249 -20.09 -2.51 17.55
N LYS A 250 -20.98 -2.90 16.63
CA LYS A 250 -21.27 -2.16 15.37
C LYS A 250 -22.77 -1.85 15.23
N ASP A 251 -23.29 -1.06 16.15
CA ASP A 251 -24.74 -0.82 16.23
C ASP A 251 -25.23 0.35 15.36
N ASP A 252 -24.32 1.12 14.74
CA ASP A 252 -24.69 2.32 13.97
C ASP A 252 -25.26 1.99 12.57
N PRO A 253 -26.57 2.22 12.31
CA PRO A 253 -27.20 1.84 11.05
C PRO A 253 -26.64 2.66 9.87
N LYS A 254 -26.34 3.95 10.09
CA LYS A 254 -25.76 4.85 9.08
C LYS A 254 -24.38 4.36 8.61
N LEU A 255 -23.54 3.87 9.51
CA LEU A 255 -22.20 3.36 9.17
C LEU A 255 -22.27 2.00 8.46
N LEU A 256 -23.21 1.13 8.87
CA LEU A 256 -23.45 -0.14 8.18
C LEU A 256 -23.90 0.08 6.74
N ARG A 257 -24.88 0.97 6.51
CA ARG A 257 -25.32 1.35 5.15
C ARG A 257 -24.17 1.88 4.30
N LYS A 258 -23.34 2.79 4.85
CA LYS A 258 -22.13 3.30 4.15
C LYS A 258 -21.14 2.18 3.82
N THR A 259 -20.96 1.22 4.71
CA THR A 259 -20.05 0.09 4.51
C THR A 259 -20.54 -0.83 3.41
N ILE A 260 -21.84 -1.15 3.42
CA ILE A 260 -22.50 -1.95 2.37
C ILE A 260 -22.31 -1.27 1.01
N LYS A 261 -22.65 0.02 0.91
CA LYS A 261 -22.47 0.80 -0.34
C LYS A 261 -21.02 0.79 -0.84
N ARG A 262 -20.03 0.90 0.05
CA ARG A 262 -18.61 0.80 -0.33
C ARG A 262 -18.25 -0.59 -0.86
N GLN A 263 -18.80 -1.66 -0.27
CA GLN A 263 -18.58 -3.02 -0.74
C GLN A 263 -19.22 -3.25 -2.11
N GLU A 264 -20.43 -2.75 -2.33
CA GLU A 264 -21.12 -2.80 -3.62
C GLU A 264 -20.34 -2.07 -4.71
N GLN A 265 -19.90 -0.83 -4.46
CA GLN A 265 -19.06 -0.08 -5.40
C GLN A 265 -17.75 -0.81 -5.72
N LYS A 266 -17.13 -1.47 -4.73
CA LYS A 266 -15.92 -2.27 -4.96
C LYS A 266 -16.22 -3.47 -5.86
N LYS A 267 -17.33 -4.16 -5.64
CA LYS A 267 -17.78 -5.29 -6.47
C LYS A 267 -18.11 -4.81 -7.89
N GLU A 268 -18.79 -3.69 -8.04
CA GLU A 268 -19.14 -3.10 -9.34
C GLU A 268 -17.89 -2.72 -10.14
N LYS A 269 -16.91 -2.07 -9.51
CA LYS A 269 -15.60 -1.78 -10.13
C LYS A 269 -14.91 -3.07 -10.58
N SER A 270 -14.90 -4.09 -9.72
CA SER A 270 -14.32 -5.39 -10.08
C SER A 270 -15.06 -6.06 -11.24
N LYS A 271 -16.39 -5.94 -11.29
CA LYS A 271 -17.23 -6.46 -12.39
C LYS A 271 -16.91 -5.74 -13.70
N LYS A 272 -16.85 -4.41 -13.69
CA LYS A 272 -16.46 -3.58 -14.85
C LYS A 272 -15.06 -3.94 -15.34
N ASP A 273 -14.08 -4.01 -14.44
CA ASP A 273 -12.71 -4.40 -14.77
C ASP A 273 -12.63 -5.80 -15.37
N TRP A 274 -13.40 -6.75 -14.85
CA TRP A 274 -13.46 -8.10 -15.38
C TRP A 274 -14.06 -8.14 -16.79
N ASN A 275 -15.19 -7.47 -16.99
CA ASN A 275 -15.84 -7.37 -18.29
C ASN A 275 -14.91 -6.72 -19.33
N ASN A 276 -14.21 -5.65 -18.97
CA ASN A 276 -13.23 -5.00 -19.84
C ASN A 276 -12.09 -5.95 -20.24
N ARG A 277 -11.62 -6.81 -19.32
CA ARG A 277 -10.60 -7.83 -19.63
C ARG A 277 -11.12 -8.88 -20.59
N VAL A 278 -12.33 -9.38 -20.36
CA VAL A 278 -12.97 -10.38 -21.23
C VAL A 278 -13.18 -9.80 -22.63
N GLN A 279 -13.70 -8.57 -22.75
CA GLN A 279 -13.85 -7.88 -24.02
C GLN A 279 -12.51 -7.65 -24.72
N ALA A 280 -11.48 -7.20 -24.00
CA ALA A 280 -10.15 -7.01 -24.57
C ALA A 280 -9.57 -8.34 -25.10
N GLN A 281 -9.76 -9.44 -24.37
CA GLN A 281 -9.33 -10.77 -24.81
C GLN A 281 -10.09 -11.22 -26.08
N GLN A 282 -11.41 -11.05 -26.11
CA GLN A 282 -12.24 -11.36 -27.28
C GLN A 282 -11.85 -10.51 -28.49
N ASN A 283 -11.63 -9.21 -28.30
CA ASN A 283 -11.21 -8.30 -29.37
C ASN A 283 -9.83 -8.69 -29.92
N ALA A 284 -8.85 -8.97 -29.05
CA ALA A 284 -7.54 -9.45 -29.47
C ALA A 284 -7.62 -10.78 -30.25
N MET A 285 -8.49 -11.70 -29.83
CA MET A 285 -8.74 -12.95 -30.57
C MET A 285 -9.36 -12.66 -31.94
N LYS A 286 -10.39 -11.82 -32.01
CA LYS A 286 -11.06 -11.41 -33.25
C LYS A 286 -10.10 -10.70 -34.20
N GLU A 287 -9.26 -9.78 -33.71
CA GLU A 287 -8.25 -9.10 -34.51
C GLU A 287 -7.23 -10.07 -35.10
N ARG A 288 -6.74 -11.02 -34.30
CA ARG A 288 -5.80 -12.04 -34.80
C ARG A 288 -6.44 -12.91 -35.89
N GLN A 289 -7.70 -13.31 -35.69
CA GLN A 289 -8.46 -14.03 -36.71
C GLN A 289 -8.70 -13.18 -37.97
N LYS A 290 -9.05 -11.89 -37.83
CA LYS A 290 -9.21 -10.95 -38.96
C LYS A 290 -7.92 -10.82 -39.76
N LYS A 291 -6.77 -10.63 -39.09
CA LYS A 291 -5.44 -10.59 -39.74
C LYS A 291 -5.13 -11.89 -40.48
N ARG A 292 -5.40 -13.05 -39.86
CA ARG A 292 -5.22 -14.34 -40.53
C ARG A 292 -6.10 -14.47 -41.78
N LYS A 293 -7.38 -14.08 -41.70
CA LYS A 293 -8.30 -14.09 -42.86
C LYS A 293 -7.82 -13.13 -43.96
N ALA A 294 -7.36 -11.93 -43.62
CA ALA A 294 -6.82 -10.97 -44.58
C ALA A 294 -5.57 -11.53 -45.29
N ASN A 295 -4.60 -12.08 -44.55
CA ASN A 295 -3.39 -12.66 -45.12
C ASN A 295 -3.70 -13.90 -45.99
N ILE A 296 -4.68 -14.73 -45.61
CA ILE A 296 -5.13 -15.86 -46.43
C ILE A 296 -5.75 -15.35 -47.73
N LYS A 297 -6.66 -14.36 -47.65
CA LYS A 297 -7.27 -13.74 -48.83
C LYS A 297 -6.20 -13.17 -49.76
N GLU A 298 -5.25 -12.42 -49.22
CA GLU A 298 -4.16 -11.84 -49.98
C GLU A 298 -3.31 -12.92 -50.66
N ARG A 299 -2.97 -14.01 -49.96
CA ARG A 299 -2.24 -15.15 -50.54
C ARG A 299 -3.05 -15.82 -51.66
N VAL A 300 -4.36 -15.97 -51.51
CA VAL A 300 -5.23 -16.50 -52.57
C VAL A 300 -5.26 -15.56 -53.78
N GLN A 301 -5.40 -14.24 -53.57
CA GLN A 301 -5.39 -13.26 -54.65
C GLN A 301 -4.04 -13.23 -55.38
N ARG A 302 -2.92 -13.24 -54.65
CA ARG A 302 -1.56 -13.34 -55.24
C ARG A 302 -1.43 -14.59 -56.11
N LYS A 303 -1.98 -15.73 -55.69
CA LYS A 303 -2.00 -16.96 -56.51
C LYS A 303 -2.85 -16.79 -57.78
N LYS A 304 -4.02 -16.16 -57.70
CA LYS A 304 -4.87 -15.86 -58.87
C LYS A 304 -4.15 -14.96 -59.87
N VAL A 305 -3.54 -13.86 -59.40
CA VAL A 305 -2.77 -12.94 -60.25
C VAL A 305 -1.59 -13.65 -60.92
N LYS A 306 -0.85 -14.51 -60.19
CA LYS A 306 0.25 -15.30 -60.78
C LYS A 306 -0.25 -16.27 -61.87
N LYS A 307 -1.41 -16.90 -61.70
CA LYS A 307 -2.00 -17.77 -62.74
C LYS A 307 -2.36 -16.97 -63.99
N ILE A 308 -3.00 -15.81 -63.83
CA ILE A 308 -3.37 -14.92 -64.95
C ILE A 308 -2.11 -14.45 -65.70
N LYS A 309 -1.06 -14.06 -64.98
CA LYS A 309 0.23 -13.66 -65.58
C LYS A 309 0.98 -14.77 -66.32
N LYS A 310 0.71 -16.04 -66.01
CA LYS A 310 1.31 -17.19 -66.72
C LYS A 310 0.48 -17.61 -67.94
N ALA A 311 -0.79 -17.23 -67.98
CA ALA A 311 -1.71 -17.55 -69.07
C ALA A 311 -1.77 -16.47 -70.16
N LYS A 312 -1.34 -15.24 -69.85
CA LYS A 312 -0.93 -14.24 -70.83
C LYS A 312 0.53 -14.48 -71.22
#